data_AF-A0A4P7CTW1-F1
#
_entry.id   AF-A0A4P7CTW1-F1
#
_cell.length_a   1.000
_cell.length_b   1.000
_cell.length_c   1.000
_cell.angle_alpha   90.00
_cell.angle_beta   90.00
_cell.angle_gamma   90.00
#
_symmetry.space_group_name_H-M   'P 1'
#
loop_
_entity.id
_entity.type
_entity.pdbx_description
1 polymer ?
#
loop_
_entity_poly.entity_id
_entity_poly.type
_entity_poly.pdbx_seq_one_letter_code
_entity_poly.pdbx_strand_id
1 'polypeptide(L)'
;MAQGRGKQKMGGLKKAMAALALLVVIGGCAIGTQRGYMMAPDTANYTDKYVDYSFYDTTGKPLGLGGEAKPFNKGGTGGVECCAVLPGPGESLRITWNEETDDDDPARKRTYTKDVVVTGSQPISGTSHNYLIVRFFPTQQLEVEFISEPVSGPRSPRRDRIFFGEHVMRHMGE
;
A
#
# COMPACT_ATOMS: atom_id res chain seq x y z
N MET A 1 -17.08 59.92 41.84
CA MET A 1 -15.87 59.70 41.02
C MET A 1 -15.19 58.40 41.48
N ALA A 2 -14.75 57.58 40.51
CA ALA A 2 -13.76 56.49 40.53
C ALA A 2 -13.73 55.47 41.71
N GLN A 3 -14.08 54.19 41.53
CA GLN A 3 -13.37 53.08 40.86
C GLN A 3 -12.41 52.31 41.80
N GLY A 4 -12.71 51.02 42.02
CA GLY A 4 -11.89 50.07 42.78
C GLY A 4 -12.05 48.65 42.25
N ARG A 5 -11.88 48.50 40.94
CA ARG A 5 -12.04 47.29 40.12
C ARG A 5 -10.77 46.45 40.22
N GLY A 6 -10.68 45.52 41.18
CA GLY A 6 -9.43 44.82 41.41
C GLY A 6 -9.53 43.50 42.15
N LYS A 7 -10.44 42.58 41.78
CA LYS A 7 -10.40 41.21 42.36
C LYS A 7 -11.12 40.11 41.58
N GLN A 8 -11.30 40.24 40.26
CA GLN A 8 -12.06 39.24 39.47
C GLN A 8 -11.30 38.56 38.32
N LYS A 9 -10.05 38.96 38.01
CA LYS A 9 -9.36 38.46 36.80
C LYS A 9 -8.53 37.17 36.95
N MET A 10 -8.27 36.68 38.16
CA MET A 10 -7.35 35.54 38.36
C MET A 10 -8.02 34.17 38.52
N GLY A 11 -9.33 34.11 38.77
CA GLY A 11 -10.06 32.84 38.91
C GLY A 11 -10.44 32.20 37.56
N GLY A 12 -10.77 33.03 36.56
CA GLY A 12 -11.19 32.56 35.24
C GLY A 12 -10.05 32.00 34.39
N LEU A 13 -8.85 32.59 34.50
CA LEU A 13 -7.69 32.19 33.70
C LEU A 13 -7.16 30.79 34.08
N LYS A 14 -7.21 30.45 35.38
CA LYS A 14 -6.81 29.13 35.89
C LYS A 14 -7.78 28.02 35.46
N LYS A 15 -9.09 28.33 35.39
CA LYS A 15 -10.12 27.38 34.92
C LYS A 15 -10.04 27.16 33.41
N ALA A 16 -9.71 28.19 32.64
CA ALA A 16 -9.54 28.09 31.19
C ALA A 16 -8.32 27.23 30.79
N MET A 17 -7.20 27.34 31.53
CA MET A 17 -6.01 26.51 31.29
C MET A 17 -6.23 25.04 31.65
N ALA A 18 -7.00 24.75 32.70
CA ALA A 18 -7.35 23.37 33.08
C ALA A 18 -8.28 22.70 32.06
N ALA A 19 -9.20 23.46 31.46
CA ALA A 19 -10.07 22.96 30.39
C ALA A 19 -9.31 22.69 29.09
N LEU A 20 -8.30 23.52 28.76
CA LEU A 20 -7.47 23.31 27.56
C LEU A 20 -6.57 22.06 27.70
N ALA A 21 -6.04 21.80 28.90
CA ALA A 21 -5.20 20.62 29.16
C ALA A 21 -5.99 19.30 29.08
N LEU A 22 -7.29 19.31 29.40
CA LEU A 22 -8.14 18.11 29.34
C LEU A 22 -8.55 17.74 27.90
N LEU A 23 -8.60 18.70 26.97
CA LEU A 23 -8.95 18.46 25.57
C LEU A 23 -7.79 17.85 24.75
N VAL A 24 -6.53 18.03 25.18
CA VAL A 24 -5.36 17.45 24.50
C VAL A 24 -5.26 15.93 24.74
N VAL A 25 -5.86 15.42 25.81
CA VAL A 25 -5.78 13.98 26.16
C VAL A 25 -6.77 13.11 25.37
N ILE A 26 -7.79 13.71 24.73
CA ILE A 26 -8.81 12.96 23.97
C ILE A 26 -8.48 12.88 22.46
N GLY A 27 -7.36 13.48 22.02
CA GLY A 27 -6.89 13.40 20.63
C GLY A 27 -5.98 12.19 20.34
N GLY A 28 -5.79 11.30 21.30
CA GLY A 28 -4.91 10.14 21.19
C GLY A 28 -5.63 8.93 20.64
N CYS A 29 -5.16 8.44 19.49
CA CYS A 29 -5.43 7.11 18.93
C CYS A 29 -6.83 6.90 18.32
N ALA A 30 -7.08 7.56 17.17
CA ALA A 30 -7.63 6.78 16.06
C ALA A 30 -6.55 5.77 15.65
N ILE A 31 -6.42 4.68 16.40
CA ILE A 31 -5.78 3.46 15.91
C ILE A 31 -6.70 3.03 14.78
N GLY A 32 -6.38 3.47 13.57
CA GLY A 32 -6.96 2.92 12.37
C GLY A 32 -6.68 1.43 12.43
N THR A 33 -7.69 0.65 12.79
CA THR A 33 -7.67 -0.78 12.51
C THR A 33 -7.45 -0.86 11.02
N GLN A 34 -6.28 -1.36 10.60
CA GLN A 34 -5.98 -1.57 9.20
C GLN A 34 -7.16 -2.33 8.61
N ARG A 35 -7.89 -1.70 7.70
CA ARG A 35 -9.03 -2.34 7.04
C ARG A 35 -8.43 -3.23 5.98
N GLY A 36 -8.00 -4.40 6.42
CA GLY A 36 -7.45 -5.38 5.51
C GLY A 36 -8.55 -6.00 4.65
N TYR A 37 -8.25 -6.20 3.36
CA TYR A 37 -9.15 -6.87 2.43
C TYR A 37 -8.58 -8.23 2.04
N MET A 38 -9.43 -9.23 1.89
CA MET A 38 -9.01 -10.54 1.37
C MET A 38 -8.73 -10.40 -0.13
N MET A 39 -7.46 -10.57 -0.50
CA MET A 39 -7.00 -10.28 -1.87
C MET A 39 -5.93 -11.28 -2.32
N ALA A 40 -5.97 -11.62 -3.61
CA ALA A 40 -4.88 -12.28 -4.33
C ALA A 40 -4.18 -11.24 -5.22
N PRO A 41 -2.87 -11.00 -5.04
CA PRO A 41 -2.13 -10.06 -5.86
C PRO A 41 -1.85 -10.58 -7.27
N ASP A 42 -2.18 -9.73 -8.24
CA ASP A 42 -1.70 -9.84 -9.62
C ASP A 42 -0.35 -9.11 -9.71
N THR A 43 0.65 -9.72 -10.34
CA THR A 43 1.99 -9.09 -10.45
C THR A 43 2.34 -8.74 -11.88
N ALA A 44 2.72 -7.49 -12.11
CA ALA A 44 3.35 -7.03 -13.34
C ALA A 44 4.83 -6.70 -13.05
N ASN A 45 5.72 -7.19 -13.89
CA ASN A 45 7.15 -6.99 -13.79
C ASN A 45 7.65 -6.39 -15.11
N TYR A 46 7.97 -5.10 -15.03
CA TYR A 46 8.53 -4.29 -16.12
C TYR A 46 10.06 -4.25 -16.08
N THR A 47 10.69 -5.20 -15.38
CA THR A 47 12.14 -5.40 -15.36
C THR A 47 12.53 -6.62 -16.18
N ASP A 48 13.82 -6.73 -16.53
CA ASP A 48 14.36 -7.90 -17.25
C ASP A 48 14.78 -9.04 -16.32
N LYS A 49 14.43 -8.98 -15.03
CA LYS A 49 14.90 -9.90 -13.99
C LYS A 49 13.75 -10.70 -13.41
N TYR A 50 14.02 -11.93 -12.97
CA TYR A 50 13.06 -12.65 -12.14
C TYR A 50 12.92 -11.95 -10.80
N VAL A 51 11.67 -11.87 -10.34
CA VAL A 51 11.32 -11.28 -9.05
C VAL A 51 10.64 -12.35 -8.21
N ASP A 52 11.15 -12.57 -7.01
CA ASP A 52 10.53 -13.36 -5.96
C ASP A 52 10.30 -12.44 -4.76
N TYR A 53 9.05 -12.31 -4.30
CA TYR A 53 8.66 -11.28 -3.34
C TYR A 53 7.73 -11.78 -2.25
N SER A 54 7.70 -11.04 -1.13
CA SER A 54 6.88 -11.34 0.04
C SER A 54 6.37 -10.06 0.70
N PHE A 55 5.16 -10.13 1.26
CA PHE A 55 4.49 -9.03 1.94
C PHE A 55 4.67 -9.09 3.46
N TYR A 56 4.87 -7.91 4.02
CA TYR A 56 4.99 -7.67 5.46
C TYR A 56 4.15 -6.45 5.84
N ASP A 57 3.72 -6.38 7.09
CA ASP A 57 3.29 -5.09 7.64
C ASP A 57 4.51 -4.17 7.84
N THR A 58 4.26 -2.89 8.13
CA THR A 58 5.32 -1.89 8.32
C THR A 58 6.17 -2.14 9.58
N THR A 59 5.72 -3.03 10.48
CA THR A 59 6.50 -3.49 11.63
C THR A 59 7.43 -4.66 11.29
N GLY A 60 7.32 -5.20 10.07
CA GLY A 60 8.12 -6.34 9.59
C GLY A 60 7.50 -7.70 9.90
N LYS A 61 6.25 -7.77 10.35
CA LYS A 61 5.55 -9.05 10.54
C LYS A 61 5.13 -9.60 9.18
N PRO A 62 5.39 -10.88 8.87
CA PRO A 62 4.96 -11.47 7.60
C PRO A 62 3.43 -11.51 7.51
N LEU A 63 2.90 -11.13 6.36
CA LEU A 63 1.46 -11.22 6.06
C LEU A 63 1.06 -12.58 5.46
N GLY A 64 2.02 -13.51 5.33
CA GLY A 64 1.79 -14.85 4.84
C GLY A 64 1.46 -14.89 3.34
N LEU A 65 1.91 -13.89 2.58
CA LEU A 65 1.65 -13.76 1.16
C LEU A 65 2.91 -13.31 0.43
N GLY A 66 3.06 -13.77 -0.81
CA GLY A 66 4.20 -13.51 -1.67
C GLY A 66 3.99 -14.23 -3.00
N GLY A 67 4.86 -13.98 -3.97
CA GLY A 67 4.75 -14.58 -5.28
C GLY A 67 6.01 -14.40 -6.11
N GLU A 68 5.94 -14.88 -7.33
CA GLU A 68 7.02 -14.75 -8.31
C GLU A 68 6.49 -14.08 -9.57
N ALA A 69 7.35 -13.30 -10.24
CA ALA A 69 7.07 -12.70 -11.53
C ALA A 69 8.23 -12.89 -12.50
N LYS A 70 7.88 -13.27 -13.72
CA LYS A 70 8.84 -13.46 -14.82
C LYS A 70 9.38 -12.11 -15.30
N PRO A 71 10.59 -12.08 -15.92
CA PRO A 71 11.07 -10.94 -16.69
C PRO A 71 10.04 -10.44 -17.71
N PHE A 72 10.07 -9.14 -18.01
CA PHE A 72 9.18 -8.50 -18.98
C PHE A 72 9.28 -9.16 -20.36
N ASN A 73 10.50 -9.46 -20.82
CA ASN A 73 10.75 -10.17 -22.09
C ASN A 73 10.21 -11.63 -22.12
N LYS A 74 9.80 -12.18 -20.97
CA LYS A 74 9.17 -13.51 -20.80
C LYS A 74 7.69 -13.42 -20.42
N GLY A 75 7.07 -12.26 -20.67
CA GLY A 75 5.64 -12.02 -20.43
C GLY A 75 5.35 -11.19 -19.19
N GLY A 76 6.34 -10.90 -18.33
CA GLY A 76 6.26 -9.92 -17.26
C GLY A 76 5.13 -10.11 -16.24
N THR A 77 4.47 -11.26 -16.20
CA THR A 77 3.38 -11.52 -15.28
C THR A 77 3.75 -12.56 -14.23
N GLY A 78 3.05 -12.47 -13.12
CA GLY A 78 3.18 -13.34 -11.97
C GLY A 78 1.95 -13.24 -11.09
N GLY A 79 1.96 -13.99 -10.00
CA GLY A 79 0.87 -13.96 -9.04
C GLY A 79 1.09 -14.97 -7.92
N VAL A 80 0.06 -15.11 -7.10
CA VAL A 80 0.01 -16.05 -5.99
C VAL A 80 -1.25 -16.89 -6.08
N GLU A 81 -1.18 -18.15 -5.65
CA GLU A 81 -2.30 -19.09 -5.73
C GLU A 81 -3.42 -18.82 -4.70
N CYS A 82 -3.18 -17.99 -3.68
CA CYS A 82 -4.11 -17.78 -2.57
C CYS A 82 -4.29 -16.31 -2.18
N CYS A 83 -5.14 -16.07 -1.19
CA CYS A 83 -5.50 -14.74 -0.74
C CYS A 83 -5.02 -14.52 0.70
N ALA A 84 -4.64 -13.29 1.03
CA ALA A 84 -4.47 -12.87 2.42
C ALA A 84 -5.20 -11.56 2.70
N VAL A 85 -5.36 -11.25 3.98
CA VAL A 85 -5.86 -9.95 4.43
C VAL A 85 -4.71 -8.94 4.30
N LEU A 86 -4.79 -8.08 3.29
CA LEU A 86 -3.76 -7.09 2.97
C LEU A 86 -4.29 -5.66 3.18
N PRO A 87 -3.40 -4.69 3.45
CA PRO A 87 -3.79 -3.28 3.63
C PRO A 87 -4.52 -2.71 2.42
N GLY A 88 -5.48 -1.83 2.69
CA GLY A 88 -6.30 -1.17 1.66
C GLY A 88 -5.72 0.14 1.12
N PRO A 89 -6.41 0.80 0.17
CA PRO A 89 -5.99 2.09 -0.36
C PRO A 89 -5.76 3.14 0.76
N GLY A 90 -4.62 3.82 0.69
CA GLY A 90 -4.16 4.80 1.68
C GLY A 90 -3.37 4.21 2.84
N GLU A 91 -3.36 2.88 3.00
CA GLU A 91 -2.55 2.20 4.00
C GLU A 91 -1.18 1.79 3.43
N SER A 92 -0.20 1.64 4.31
CA SER A 92 1.15 1.22 3.92
C SER A 92 1.36 -0.28 4.12
N LEU A 93 2.18 -0.86 3.25
CA LEU A 93 2.68 -2.22 3.37
C LEU A 93 4.18 -2.24 3.05
N ARG A 94 4.87 -3.28 3.52
CA ARG A 94 6.27 -3.52 3.20
C ARG A 94 6.37 -4.68 2.22
N ILE A 95 7.08 -4.47 1.11
CA ILE A 95 7.45 -5.55 0.18
C ILE A 95 8.94 -5.78 0.29
N THR A 96 9.32 -7.04 0.44
CA THR A 96 10.69 -7.51 0.23
C THR A 96 10.72 -8.34 -1.04
N TRP A 97 11.69 -8.12 -1.91
CA TRP A 97 11.86 -8.91 -3.12
C TRP A 97 13.33 -9.16 -3.45
N ASN A 98 13.56 -10.24 -4.19
CA ASN A 98 14.85 -10.66 -4.68
C ASN A 98 14.92 -10.43 -6.19
N GLU A 99 15.98 -9.77 -6.66
CA GLU A 99 16.31 -9.70 -8.09
C GLU A 99 17.56 -10.54 -8.37
N GLU A 100 17.58 -11.24 -9.51
CA GLU A 100 18.79 -11.88 -10.02
C GLU A 100 19.89 -10.84 -10.30
N THR A 101 21.13 -11.13 -9.94
CA THR A 101 22.25 -10.29 -10.34
C THR A 101 22.68 -10.58 -11.77
N ASP A 102 23.25 -9.58 -12.44
CA ASP A 102 23.78 -9.74 -13.80
C ASP A 102 25.12 -10.53 -13.83
N ASP A 103 25.63 -10.91 -12.65
CA ASP A 103 26.76 -11.83 -12.52
C ASP A 103 26.29 -13.25 -12.89
N ASP A 104 27.08 -14.02 -13.64
CA ASP A 104 26.83 -15.40 -14.11
C ASP A 104 26.60 -16.46 -13.00
N ASP A 105 26.41 -16.03 -11.74
CA ASP A 105 26.05 -16.88 -10.61
C ASP A 105 24.54 -16.79 -10.31
N PRO A 106 23.73 -17.78 -10.76
CA PRO A 106 22.29 -17.78 -10.51
C PRO A 106 21.93 -17.93 -9.01
N ALA A 107 22.90 -18.23 -8.14
CA ALA A 107 22.70 -18.28 -6.70
C ALA A 107 22.77 -16.88 -6.04
N ARG A 108 23.32 -15.87 -6.73
CA ARG A 108 23.41 -14.50 -6.20
C ARG A 108 22.15 -13.73 -6.53
N LYS A 109 21.31 -13.56 -5.50
CA LYS A 109 20.15 -12.66 -5.52
C LYS A 109 20.44 -11.44 -4.66
N ARG A 110 20.02 -10.26 -5.11
CA ARG A 110 19.98 -9.06 -4.27
C ARG A 110 18.60 -8.89 -3.70
N THR A 111 18.52 -8.79 -2.38
CA THR A 111 17.28 -8.53 -1.66
C THR A 111 17.09 -7.03 -1.48
N TYR A 112 15.89 -6.56 -1.80
CA TYR A 112 15.44 -5.20 -1.58
C TYR A 112 14.21 -5.20 -0.69
N THR A 113 14.02 -4.11 0.04
CA THR A 113 12.85 -3.89 0.88
C THR A 113 12.37 -2.47 0.70
N LYS A 114 11.05 -2.30 0.56
CA LYS A 114 10.44 -0.97 0.43
C LYS A 114 9.08 -0.93 1.09
N ASP A 115 8.86 0.15 1.84
CA ASP A 115 7.54 0.52 2.33
C ASP A 115 6.83 1.33 1.24
N VAL A 116 5.63 0.91 0.88
CA VAL A 116 4.82 1.49 -0.19
C VAL A 116 3.40 1.73 0.31
N VAL A 117 2.81 2.85 -0.12
CA VAL A 117 1.41 3.14 0.12
C VAL A 117 0.58 2.46 -0.97
N VAL A 118 -0.44 1.71 -0.58
CA VAL A 118 -1.41 1.15 -1.51
C VAL A 118 -2.22 2.30 -2.10
N THR A 119 -2.16 2.47 -3.41
CA THR A 119 -2.92 3.49 -4.14
C THR A 119 -4.19 2.89 -4.72
N GLY A 120 -5.00 3.69 -5.43
CA GLY A 120 -6.19 3.22 -6.12
C GLY A 120 -7.49 3.64 -5.44
N SER A 121 -8.56 2.86 -5.67
CA SER A 121 -9.93 3.21 -5.26
C SER A 121 -10.38 2.42 -4.04
N GLN A 122 -11.27 2.98 -3.23
CA GLN A 122 -11.95 2.16 -2.21
C GLN A 122 -12.78 1.04 -2.86
N PRO A 123 -12.98 -0.11 -2.19
CA PRO A 123 -13.80 -1.18 -2.72
C PRO A 123 -15.20 -0.71 -3.05
N ILE A 124 -15.71 -1.14 -4.20
CA ILE A 124 -17.08 -0.86 -4.62
C ILE A 124 -18.04 -1.73 -3.80
N SER A 125 -19.12 -1.13 -3.31
CA SER A 125 -20.20 -1.85 -2.61
C SER A 125 -20.93 -2.82 -3.55
N GLY A 126 -21.26 -4.01 -3.05
CA GLY A 126 -21.97 -5.04 -3.83
C GLY A 126 -21.02 -6.09 -4.39
N THR A 127 -21.41 -6.75 -5.49
CA THR A 127 -20.60 -7.77 -6.14
C THR A 127 -19.53 -7.13 -7.02
N SER A 128 -18.27 -7.23 -6.59
CA SER A 128 -17.10 -6.70 -7.28
C SER A 128 -15.95 -7.71 -7.30
N HIS A 129 -15.08 -7.59 -8.30
CA HIS A 129 -13.76 -8.18 -8.31
C HIS A 129 -12.78 -7.16 -7.73
N ASN A 130 -12.02 -7.58 -6.72
CA ASN A 130 -10.99 -6.74 -6.10
C ASN A 130 -9.63 -7.31 -6.45
N TYR A 131 -8.77 -6.47 -7.01
CA TYR A 131 -7.42 -6.79 -7.44
C TYR A 131 -6.45 -5.95 -6.64
N LEU A 132 -5.39 -6.59 -6.14
CA LEU A 132 -4.19 -5.89 -5.71
C LEU A 132 -3.14 -6.09 -6.80
N ILE A 133 -2.74 -5.03 -7.47
CA ILE A 133 -1.70 -5.09 -8.50
C ILE A 133 -0.39 -4.64 -7.88
N VAL A 134 0.62 -5.51 -7.95
CA VAL A 134 2.01 -5.15 -7.62
C VAL A 134 2.78 -4.96 -8.92
N ARG A 135 3.40 -3.79 -9.08
CA ARG A 135 4.21 -3.47 -10.26
C ARG A 135 5.65 -3.28 -9.87
N PHE A 136 6.55 -4.03 -10.51
CA PHE A 136 7.99 -3.83 -10.40
C PHE A 136 8.50 -3.07 -11.62
N PHE A 137 9.32 -2.07 -11.40
CA PHE A 137 9.88 -1.20 -12.44
C PHE A 137 11.42 -1.18 -12.33
N PRO A 138 12.12 -0.81 -13.43
CA PRO A 138 13.56 -0.63 -13.40
C PRO A 138 14.01 0.32 -12.27
N THR A 139 15.27 0.20 -11.85
CA THR A 139 15.86 1.01 -10.74
C THR A 139 15.20 0.78 -9.37
N GLN A 140 14.77 -0.46 -9.10
CA GLN A 140 14.23 -0.88 -7.80
C GLN A 140 12.98 -0.07 -7.38
N GLN A 141 12.20 0.34 -8.38
CA GLN A 141 10.94 1.04 -8.17
C GLN A 141 9.79 0.04 -8.14
N LEU A 142 8.78 0.33 -7.34
CA LEU A 142 7.59 -0.51 -7.25
C LEU A 142 6.37 0.31 -6.88
N GLU A 143 5.21 -0.16 -7.34
CA GLU A 143 3.90 0.37 -6.99
C GLU A 143 2.98 -0.75 -6.52
N VAL A 144 2.06 -0.39 -5.64
CA VAL A 144 0.94 -1.25 -5.28
C VAL A 144 -0.34 -0.47 -5.44
N GLU A 145 -1.28 -1.07 -6.16
CA GLU A 145 -2.54 -0.45 -6.49
C GLU A 145 -3.69 -1.42 -6.22
N PHE A 146 -4.72 -0.92 -5.54
CA PHE A 146 -5.97 -1.62 -5.39
C PHE A 146 -6.98 -1.15 -6.43
N ILE A 147 -7.56 -2.11 -7.17
CA ILE A 147 -8.61 -1.87 -8.15
C ILE A 147 -9.83 -2.69 -7.74
N SER A 148 -10.99 -2.05 -7.68
CA SER A 148 -12.28 -2.73 -7.53
C SER A 148 -13.11 -2.51 -8.78
N GLU A 149 -13.58 -3.60 -9.39
CA GLU A 149 -14.38 -3.58 -10.61
C GLU A 149 -15.73 -4.26 -10.35
N PRO A 150 -16.85 -3.72 -10.84
CA PRO A 150 -18.12 -4.44 -10.78
C PRO A 150 -18.04 -5.73 -11.61
N VAL A 151 -18.64 -6.82 -11.12
CA VAL A 151 -18.65 -8.12 -11.83
C VAL A 151 -19.27 -8.00 -13.23
N SER A 152 -20.30 -7.16 -13.38
CA SER A 152 -20.94 -6.84 -14.65
C SER A 152 -20.62 -5.39 -15.04
N GLY A 153 -19.48 -5.18 -15.70
CA GLY A 153 -19.07 -3.86 -16.19
C GLY A 153 -17.84 -3.92 -17.11
N PRO A 154 -17.47 -2.79 -17.73
CA PRO A 154 -16.22 -2.71 -18.48
C PRO A 154 -15.03 -2.91 -17.52
N ARG A 155 -14.01 -3.64 -17.98
CA ARG A 155 -12.74 -3.78 -17.25
C ARG A 155 -12.10 -2.40 -17.06
N SER A 156 -11.43 -2.20 -15.94
CA SER A 156 -10.73 -0.95 -15.67
C SER A 156 -9.55 -0.79 -16.64
N PRO A 157 -9.38 0.39 -17.27
CA PRO A 157 -8.18 0.69 -18.05
C PRO A 157 -6.91 0.75 -17.17
N ARG A 158 -7.08 0.76 -15.84
CA ARG A 158 -5.98 0.71 -14.88
C ARG A 158 -5.41 -0.70 -14.70
N ARG A 159 -6.11 -1.75 -15.15
CA ARG A 159 -5.50 -3.08 -15.25
C ARG A 159 -4.48 -3.08 -16.38
N ASP A 160 -3.30 -3.57 -16.08
CA ASP A 160 -2.18 -3.56 -16.99
C ASP A 160 -2.45 -4.44 -18.22
N ARG A 161 -2.13 -3.91 -19.40
CA ARG A 161 -2.33 -4.60 -20.69
C ARG A 161 -1.61 -5.95 -20.76
N ILE A 162 -0.53 -6.09 -19.99
CA ILE A 162 0.25 -7.32 -19.88
C ILE A 162 -0.55 -8.50 -19.30
N PHE A 163 -1.55 -8.23 -18.46
CA PHE A 163 -2.47 -9.27 -17.97
C PHE A 163 -3.40 -9.82 -19.06
N PHE A 164 -3.44 -9.18 -20.23
CA PHE A 164 -4.23 -9.60 -21.39
C PHE A 164 -3.35 -10.10 -22.54
N GLY A 165 -2.08 -10.40 -22.27
CA GLY A 165 -1.13 -10.93 -23.25
C GLY A 165 -0.46 -9.86 -24.12
N GLU A 166 -0.66 -8.58 -23.82
CA GLU A 166 -0.04 -7.49 -24.57
C GLU A 166 1.31 -7.08 -23.97
N HIS A 167 2.35 -7.03 -24.79
CA HIS A 167 3.68 -6.60 -24.35
C HIS A 167 3.83 -5.08 -24.44
N VAL A 168 3.25 -4.36 -23.48
CA VAL A 168 3.32 -2.89 -23.39
C VAL A 168 3.94 -2.47 -22.06
N MET A 169 5.04 -1.71 -22.13
CA MET A 169 5.67 -1.10 -20.96
C MET A 169 4.74 -0.06 -20.34
N ARG A 170 4.61 -0.08 -19.02
CA ARG A 170 3.97 0.98 -18.24
C ARG A 170 5.05 1.86 -17.60
N HIS A 171 4.76 3.13 -17.39
CA HIS A 171 5.56 4.01 -16.54
C HIS A 171 4.94 4.16 -15.16
N MET A 172 5.80 4.36 -14.15
CA MET A 172 5.36 4.60 -12.77
C MET A 172 4.44 5.83 -12.74
N GLY A 173 3.28 5.70 -12.09
CA GLY A 173 2.29 6.77 -11.93
C GLY A 173 1.29 6.98 -13.08
N GLU A 174 1.38 6.22 -14.18
CA GLU A 174 0.28 6.11 -15.16
C GLU A 174 -0.95 5.45 -14.55
#